data_AF-A0AAQ3TS96-F1
#
_entry.id   AF-A0AAQ3TS96-F1
#
_cell.length_a   1.000
_cell.length_b   1.000
_cell.length_c   1.000
_cell.angle_alpha   90.00
_cell.angle_beta   90.00
_cell.angle_gamma   90.00
#
_symmetry.space_group_name_H-M   'P 1'
#
loop_
_entity.id
_entity.type
_entity.pdbx_description
1 polymer ?
#
loop_
_entity_poly.entity_id
_entity_poly.type
_entity_poly.pdbx_seq_one_letter_code
_entity_poly.pdbx_strand_id
1 'polypeptide(L)'
;MEEVTEAVNNLSISGGGAATGAGGAEGHKKNRIQVSNTKKPLFFYVNLAKRYMQQHNEVELSALGMAIATVVTVAEILKNNGLAVEKKIMTSTVDVKDESRNRPIQKAKIEILLGKTDKFDELMAAAAEEREAAEAEEQS
;
A
#
# COMPACT_ATOMS: atom_id res chain seq x y z
N MET A 1 -3.24 -11.29 -27.72
CA MET A 1 -3.71 -10.09 -27.00
C MET A 1 -3.14 -10.14 -25.59
N GLU A 2 -1.82 -10.03 -25.47
CA GLU A 2 -1.06 -10.39 -24.25
C GLU A 2 0.01 -9.35 -23.87
N GLU A 3 0.15 -8.23 -24.59
CA GLU A 3 1.29 -7.32 -24.40
C GLU A 3 1.03 -6.11 -23.47
N VAL A 4 -0.17 -5.95 -22.90
CA VAL A 4 -0.54 -4.70 -22.21
C VAL A 4 -0.18 -4.67 -20.70
N THR A 5 0.36 -5.75 -20.12
CA THR A 5 0.53 -5.84 -18.65
C THR A 5 1.92 -5.51 -18.10
N GLU A 6 2.92 -5.22 -18.94
CA GLU A 6 4.31 -5.04 -18.47
C GLU A 6 4.64 -3.61 -18.02
N ALA A 7 3.89 -2.60 -18.48
CA ALA A 7 4.23 -1.18 -18.29
C ALA A 7 4.01 -0.61 -16.87
N VAL A 8 3.67 -1.43 -15.86
CA VAL A 8 3.43 -0.94 -14.49
C VAL A 8 4.53 -1.30 -13.49
N ASN A 9 5.59 -1.99 -13.91
CA ASN A 9 6.51 -2.61 -12.95
C ASN A 9 7.66 -1.72 -12.46
N ASN A 10 7.94 -0.59 -13.11
CA ASN A 10 9.14 0.21 -12.81
C ASN A 10 8.88 1.73 -12.75
N LEU A 11 7.80 2.17 -12.08
CA LEU A 11 7.63 3.59 -11.76
C LEU A 11 8.36 3.95 -10.45
N SER A 12 9.69 3.88 -10.44
CA SER A 12 10.47 4.72 -9.53
C SER A 12 10.31 6.16 -10.02
N ILE A 13 9.42 6.92 -9.38
CA ILE A 13 9.28 8.36 -9.59
C ILE A 13 10.61 9.02 -9.20
N SER A 14 11.55 9.12 -10.14
CA SER A 14 12.66 10.06 -10.04
C SER A 14 12.14 11.42 -10.49
N GLY A 15 11.90 12.29 -9.52
CA GLY A 15 11.48 13.66 -9.77
C GLY A 15 12.56 14.42 -10.55
N GLY A 16 12.20 14.95 -11.71
CA GLY A 16 13.02 15.85 -12.50
C GLY A 16 12.28 17.15 -12.80
N GLY A 17 12.79 18.26 -12.25
CA GLY A 17 12.76 19.59 -12.87
C GLY A 17 11.67 20.60 -12.49
N ALA A 18 12.00 21.47 -11.52
CA ALA A 18 11.69 22.91 -11.31
C ALA A 18 10.44 23.55 -12.00
N ALA A 19 9.62 24.41 -11.36
CA ALA A 19 9.88 25.36 -10.27
C ALA A 19 8.60 25.85 -9.54
N THR A 20 8.82 26.35 -8.33
CA THR A 20 8.01 27.28 -7.51
C THR A 20 6.86 26.74 -6.65
N GLY A 21 7.01 26.90 -5.32
CA GLY A 21 5.91 26.87 -4.34
C GLY A 21 5.89 25.63 -3.44
N ALA A 22 6.53 25.72 -2.27
CA ALA A 22 6.25 24.95 -1.05
C ALA A 22 5.69 23.52 -1.23
N GLY A 23 6.53 22.59 -1.68
CA GLY A 23 6.21 21.16 -1.70
C GLY A 23 7.43 20.39 -1.25
N GLY A 24 7.41 19.91 0.00
CA GLY A 24 8.49 19.09 0.55
C GLY A 24 8.77 17.92 -0.39
N ALA A 25 10.03 17.77 -0.79
CA ALA A 25 10.49 16.64 -1.56
C ALA A 25 10.12 15.35 -0.80
N GLU A 26 9.12 14.61 -1.30
CA GLU A 26 8.81 13.28 -0.79
C GLU A 26 9.89 12.31 -1.25
N GLY A 27 11.05 12.37 -0.58
CA GLY A 27 12.00 11.27 -0.58
C GLY A 27 11.27 9.97 -0.26
N HIS A 28 11.70 8.86 -0.85
CA HIS A 28 11.09 7.55 -0.68
C HIS A 28 10.90 7.23 0.82
N LYS A 29 9.69 7.46 1.33
CA LYS A 29 9.34 7.11 2.70
C LYS A 29 9.48 5.60 2.83
N LYS A 30 10.24 5.15 3.82
CA LYS A 30 10.53 3.73 4.05
C LYS A 30 9.27 2.91 4.38
N ASN A 31 8.19 3.59 4.77
CA ASN A 31 6.90 3.01 5.14
C ASN A 31 5.80 3.20 4.08
N ARG A 32 6.15 3.38 2.81
CA ARG A 32 5.17 3.50 1.71
C ARG A 32 5.03 2.18 0.94
N ILE A 33 3.79 1.74 0.75
CA ILE A 33 3.41 0.59 -0.07
C ILE A 33 2.67 1.12 -1.30
N GLN A 34 3.20 0.81 -2.47
CA GLN A 34 2.52 1.05 -3.74
C GLN A 34 1.88 -0.26 -4.19
N VAL A 35 0.56 -0.26 -4.25
CA VAL A 35 -0.23 -1.39 -4.73
C VAL A 35 -0.43 -1.22 -6.23
N SER A 36 0.16 -2.16 -6.97
CA SER A 36 -0.04 -2.33 -8.40
C SER A 36 -0.91 -3.57 -8.68
N ASN A 37 -1.19 -3.83 -9.95
CA ASN A 37 -2.16 -4.86 -10.33
C ASN A 37 -1.61 -6.31 -10.30
N THR A 38 -2.58 -7.22 -10.09
CA THR A 38 -2.69 -8.69 -10.28
C THR A 38 -1.59 -9.67 -9.85
N LYS A 39 -0.35 -9.29 -9.59
CA LYS A 39 0.71 -10.30 -9.32
C LYS A 39 0.84 -10.72 -7.86
N LYS A 40 0.33 -9.93 -6.92
CA LYS A 40 0.44 -10.21 -5.49
C LYS A 40 -0.94 -10.51 -4.90
N PRO A 41 -1.08 -11.56 -4.08
CA PRO A 41 -2.33 -11.86 -3.40
C PRO A 41 -2.69 -10.74 -2.42
N LEU A 42 -3.97 -10.55 -2.12
CA LEU A 42 -4.45 -9.49 -1.22
C LEU A 42 -3.69 -9.46 0.13
N PHE A 43 -3.53 -10.63 0.75
CA PHE A 43 -2.88 -10.76 2.05
C PHE A 43 -1.37 -10.45 2.04
N PHE A 44 -0.72 -10.42 0.86
CA PHE A 44 0.65 -9.92 0.77
C PHE A 44 0.71 -8.46 1.24
N TYR A 45 -0.21 -7.61 0.78
CA TYR A 45 -0.26 -6.20 1.16
C TYR A 45 -0.70 -5.99 2.60
N VAL A 46 -1.64 -6.81 3.10
CA VAL A 46 -2.06 -6.79 4.50
C VAL A 46 -0.86 -7.10 5.41
N ASN A 47 -0.11 -8.16 5.12
CA ASN A 47 1.02 -8.58 5.94
C ASN A 47 2.20 -7.60 5.83
N LEU A 48 2.44 -7.03 4.65
CA LEU A 48 3.46 -6.00 4.47
C LEU A 48 3.11 -4.73 5.26
N ALA A 49 1.85 -4.33 5.27
CA ALA A 49 1.38 -3.18 6.05
C ALA A 49 1.53 -3.40 7.56
N LYS A 50 1.19 -4.59 8.06
CA LYS A 50 1.46 -4.99 9.47
C LYS A 50 2.94 -4.84 9.80
N ARG A 51 3.84 -5.38 8.97
CA ARG A 51 5.28 -5.29 9.17
C ARG A 51 5.79 -3.84 9.15
N TYR A 52 5.30 -3.00 8.25
CA TYR A 52 5.70 -1.59 8.19
C TYR A 52 5.20 -0.81 9.41
N MET A 53 3.98 -1.07 9.87
CA MET A 53 3.47 -0.47 11.10
C MET A 53 4.24 -0.93 12.34
N GLN A 54 4.69 -2.20 12.42
CA GLN A 54 5.59 -2.66 13.48
C GLN A 54 6.90 -1.85 13.52
N GLN A 55 7.48 -1.55 12.35
CA GLN A 55 8.79 -0.89 12.23
C GLN A 55 8.72 0.65 12.33
N HIS A 56 7.60 1.25 11.91
CA HIS A 56 7.51 2.69 11.66
C HIS A 56 6.29 3.36 12.31
N ASN A 57 5.46 2.62 13.07
CA ASN A 57 4.19 3.06 13.67
C ASN A 57 3.08 3.45 12.70
N GLU A 58 3.41 3.72 11.45
CA GLU A 58 2.50 4.13 10.40
C GLU A 58 2.88 3.52 9.06
N VAL A 59 1.90 3.40 8.18
CA VAL A 59 2.09 2.94 6.80
C VAL A 59 1.28 3.80 5.84
N GLU A 60 1.89 4.15 4.71
CA GLU A 60 1.24 4.86 3.61
C GLU A 60 0.90 3.87 2.49
N LEU A 61 -0.39 3.65 2.24
CA LEU A 61 -0.88 2.81 1.15
C LEU A 61 -1.25 3.70 -0.04
N SER A 62 -0.78 3.38 -1.24
CA SER A 62 -1.12 4.11 -2.45
C SER A 62 -1.41 3.20 -3.63
N ALA A 63 -2.34 3.61 -4.49
CA ALA A 63 -2.70 2.88 -5.70
C ALA A 63 -3.21 3.80 -6.81
N LEU A 64 -3.18 3.28 -8.04
CA LEU A 64 -3.70 3.94 -9.23
C LEU A 64 -4.79 3.09 -9.89
N GLY A 65 -5.86 3.74 -10.35
CA GLY A 65 -6.92 3.12 -11.15
C GLY A 65 -7.52 1.87 -10.49
N MET A 66 -7.52 0.74 -11.19
CA MET A 66 -8.14 -0.51 -10.71
C MET A 66 -7.56 -1.03 -9.39
N ALA A 67 -6.30 -0.73 -9.08
CA ALA A 67 -5.66 -1.16 -7.83
C ALA A 67 -6.17 -0.41 -6.59
N ILE A 68 -6.97 0.66 -6.76
CA ILE A 68 -7.59 1.40 -5.65
C ILE A 68 -8.45 0.47 -4.80
N ALA A 69 -9.20 -0.45 -5.41
CA ALA A 69 -10.04 -1.39 -4.67
C ALA A 69 -9.21 -2.23 -3.68
N THR A 70 -8.05 -2.73 -4.09
CA THR A 70 -7.14 -3.48 -3.23
C THR A 70 -6.67 -2.65 -2.04
N VAL A 71 -6.31 -1.38 -2.23
CA VAL A 71 -5.89 -0.50 -1.12
C VAL A 71 -7.03 -0.27 -0.13
N VAL A 72 -8.25 -0.04 -0.62
CA VAL A 72 -9.44 0.13 0.23
C VAL A 72 -9.68 -1.15 1.04
N THR A 73 -9.68 -2.32 0.41
CA THR A 73 -9.86 -3.60 1.10
C THR A 73 -8.77 -3.87 2.13
N VAL A 74 -7.50 -3.57 1.83
CA VAL A 74 -6.40 -3.73 2.80
C VAL A 74 -6.61 -2.83 4.01
N ALA A 75 -6.98 -1.56 3.79
CA ALA A 75 -7.25 -0.63 4.87
C ALA A 75 -8.44 -1.12 5.72
N GLU A 76 -9.53 -1.55 5.09
CA GLU A 76 -10.71 -2.10 5.77
C GLU A 76 -10.37 -3.31 6.63
N ILE A 77 -9.61 -4.28 6.11
CA ILE A 77 -9.16 -5.45 6.87
C ILE A 77 -8.39 -5.02 8.12
N LEU A 78 -7.43 -4.10 7.98
CA LEU A 78 -6.61 -3.66 9.11
C LEU A 78 -7.42 -2.92 10.16
N LYS A 79 -8.39 -2.08 9.76
CA LYS A 79 -9.26 -1.36 10.70
C LYS A 79 -10.26 -2.27 11.39
N ASN A 80 -10.92 -3.16 10.64
CA ASN A 80 -11.92 -4.08 11.18
C ASN A 80 -11.32 -5.08 12.16
N ASN A 81 -10.06 -5.49 11.93
CA ASN A 81 -9.32 -6.33 12.87
C ASN A 81 -8.74 -5.55 14.06
N GLY A 82 -9.04 -4.25 14.19
CA GLY A 82 -8.57 -3.42 15.30
C GLY A 82 -7.08 -3.11 15.28
N LEU A 83 -6.38 -3.37 14.17
CA LEU A 83 -4.93 -3.17 14.05
C LEU A 83 -4.55 -1.73 13.66
N ALA A 84 -5.39 -1.06 12.89
CA ALA A 84 -5.08 0.27 12.39
C ALA A 84 -6.21 1.29 12.58
N VAL A 85 -5.82 2.55 12.64
CA VAL A 85 -6.68 3.74 12.56
C VAL A 85 -6.25 4.58 11.36
N GLU A 86 -7.20 5.09 10.58
CA GLU A 86 -6.91 6.03 9.51
C GLU A 86 -6.48 7.40 10.06
N LYS A 87 -5.36 7.90 9.55
CA LYS A 87 -4.87 9.26 9.84
C LYS A 87 -5.19 10.22 8.71
N LYS A 88 -5.15 9.73 7.47
CA LYS A 88 -5.43 10.52 6.27
C LYS A 88 -5.95 9.62 5.16
N ILE A 89 -6.95 10.10 4.42
CA ILE A 89 -7.42 9.52 3.17
C ILE A 89 -7.44 10.64 2.13
N MET A 90 -6.74 10.45 1.02
CA MET A 90 -6.66 11.44 -0.05
C MET A 90 -6.86 10.75 -1.39
N THR A 91 -7.67 11.36 -2.25
CA THR A 91 -7.81 10.96 -3.65
C THR A 91 -7.43 12.14 -4.53
N SER A 92 -6.81 11.85 -5.67
CA SER A 92 -6.40 12.85 -6.64
C SER A 92 -6.39 12.24 -8.05
N THR A 93 -6.21 13.08 -9.06
CA THR A 93 -5.92 12.65 -10.43
C THR A 93 -4.47 13.00 -10.75
N VAL A 94 -3.73 12.05 -11.29
CA VAL A 94 -2.34 12.25 -11.70
C VAL A 94 -2.15 11.92 -13.17
N ASP A 95 -1.31 12.69 -13.84
CA ASP A 95 -0.89 12.41 -15.21
C ASP A 95 0.14 11.27 -15.20
N VAL A 96 -0.18 10.18 -15.90
CA VAL A 96 0.71 9.02 -16.07
C VAL A 96 1.17 8.97 -17.51
N LYS A 97 2.49 8.91 -17.71
CA LYS A 97 3.07 8.66 -19.03
C LYS A 97 2.77 7.23 -19.44
N ASP A 98 2.11 7.06 -20.57
CA ASP A 98 1.86 5.77 -21.19
C ASP A 98 2.74 5.68 -22.43
N GLU A 99 3.71 4.77 -22.46
CA GLU A 99 4.63 4.63 -23.61
C GLU A 99 3.93 4.16 -24.88
N SER A 100 2.74 3.56 -24.76
CA SER A 100 1.92 3.14 -25.90
C SER A 100 1.11 4.29 -26.51
N ARG A 101 1.01 5.44 -25.82
CA ARG A 101 0.23 6.58 -26.28
C ARG A 101 1.06 7.86 -26.28
N ASN A 102 1.01 8.64 -27.35
CA ASN A 102 1.71 9.93 -27.45
C ASN A 102 1.20 11.02 -26.50
N ARG A 103 0.21 10.75 -25.63
CA ARG A 103 -0.34 11.71 -24.68
C ARG A 103 -0.42 11.13 -23.25
N PRO A 104 -0.15 11.94 -22.21
CA PRO A 104 -0.39 11.53 -20.83
C PRO A 104 -1.84 11.11 -20.60
N ILE A 105 -2.04 10.13 -19.72
CA ILE A 105 -3.38 9.68 -19.30
C ILE A 105 -3.57 10.06 -17.84
N GLN A 106 -4.69 10.71 -17.54
CA GLN A 106 -5.09 10.95 -16.17
C GLN A 106 -5.59 9.66 -15.53
N LYS A 107 -4.99 9.28 -14.40
CA LYS A 107 -5.44 8.17 -13.56
C LYS A 107 -5.82 8.68 -12.18
N ALA A 108 -6.90 8.14 -11.64
CA ALA A 108 -7.21 8.31 -10.22
C ALA A 108 -6.10 7.69 -9.37
N LYS A 109 -5.70 8.39 -8.33
CA LYS A 109 -4.74 7.99 -7.31
C LYS A 109 -5.42 8.06 -5.95
N ILE A 110 -5.16 7.05 -5.11
CA ILE A 110 -5.52 7.06 -3.69
C ILE A 110 -4.26 7.00 -2.84
N GLU A 111 -4.28 7.68 -1.69
CA GLU A 111 -3.25 7.65 -0.67
C GLU A 111 -3.93 7.58 0.71
N ILE A 112 -3.64 6.51 1.46
CA ILE A 112 -4.18 6.28 2.80
C ILE A 112 -3.02 6.17 3.78
N LEU A 113 -2.99 7.03 4.79
CA LEU A 113 -2.07 6.91 5.92
C LEU A 113 -2.80 6.20 7.05
N LEU A 114 -2.26 5.07 7.48
CA LEU A 114 -2.73 4.29 8.62
C LEU A 114 -1.70 4.38 9.75
N GLY A 115 -2.18 4.49 10.99
CA GLY A 115 -1.37 4.35 12.20
C GLY A 115 -1.77 3.13 13.01
N LYS A 116 -0.83 2.59 13.79
CA LYS A 116 -1.11 1.56 14.80
C LYS A 116 -2.20 2.03 15.77
N THR A 117 -3.07 1.11 16.16
CA THR A 117 -3.90 1.26 17.36
C THR A 117 -3.11 0.89 18.61
N ASP A 118 -3.63 1.21 19.78
CA ASP A 118 -3.05 0.81 21.06
C ASP A 118 -3.02 -0.72 21.26
N LYS A 119 -3.96 -1.44 20.61
CA LYS A 119 -4.09 -2.90 20.67
C LYS A 119 -3.22 -3.63 19.66
N PHE A 120 -2.48 -2.91 18.82
CA PHE A 120 -1.80 -3.50 17.67
C PHE A 120 -0.78 -4.55 18.10
N ASP A 121 0.10 -4.23 19.05
CA ASP A 121 1.19 -5.13 19.44
C ASP A 121 0.65 -6.38 20.16
N GLU A 122 -0.41 -6.23 20.97
CA GLU A 122 -1.12 -7.35 21.62
C GLU A 122 -1.75 -8.30 20.59
N LEU A 123 -2.50 -7.76 19.62
CA LEU A 123 -3.17 -8.56 18.59
C LEU A 123 -2.16 -9.24 17.64
N MET A 124 -1.01 -8.62 17.39
CA MET A 124 0.05 -9.23 16.59
C MET A 124 0.75 -10.37 17.33
N ALA A 125 0.93 -10.28 18.65
CA ALA A 125 1.48 -11.35 19.46
C ALA A 125 0.50 -12.54 19.57
N ALA A 126 -0.77 -12.27 19.86
CA ALA A 126 -1.81 -13.30 19.94
C ALA A 126 -1.94 -14.08 18.62
N ALA A 127 -1.94 -13.39 17.47
CA ALA A 127 -2.01 -14.04 16.17
C ALA A 127 -0.76 -14.86 15.81
N ALA A 128 0.41 -14.56 16.40
CA ALA A 128 1.60 -15.37 16.22
C ALA A 128 1.51 -16.66 17.04
N GLU A 129 1.05 -16.58 18.29
CA GLU A 129 0.85 -17.73 19.17
C GLU A 129 -0.21 -18.70 18.61
N GLU A 130 -1.35 -18.18 18.13
CA GLU A 130 -2.38 -19.00 17.48
C GLU A 130 -1.84 -19.74 16.25
N ARG A 131 -0.96 -19.09 15.48
CA ARG A 131 -0.36 -19.69 14.29
C ARG A 131 0.64 -20.78 14.65
N GLU A 132 1.47 -20.56 15.67
CA GLU A 132 2.41 -21.57 16.17
C GLU A 132 1.68 -22.79 16.73
N ALA A 133 0.56 -22.58 17.44
CA ALA A 133 -0.29 -23.67 17.93
C ALA A 133 -0.91 -24.50 16.79
N ALA A 134 -1.46 -23.83 15.77
CA ALA A 134 -2.03 -24.52 14.61
C ALA A 134 -0.99 -25.32 13.82
N GLU A 135 0.23 -24.79 13.65
CA GLU A 135 1.33 -25.48 12.97
C GLU A 135 1.84 -26.71 13.78
N ALA A 136 1.71 -26.71 15.11
CA ALA A 136 2.06 -27.85 15.96
C ALA A 136 1.00 -28.97 15.94
N GLU A 137 -0.28 -28.63 15.85
CA GLU A 137 -1.37 -29.60 15.74
C GLU A 137 -1.40 -30.30 14.38
N GLU A 138 -1.04 -29.62 13.28
CA GLU A 138 -1.01 -30.20 11.93
C GLU A 138 0.18 -31.16 11.70
N GLN A 139 1.19 -31.11 12.57
CA GLN A 139 2.37 -31.99 12.54
C GLN A 139 2.27 -33.20 13.48
N SER A 140 1.14 -33.35 14.19
CA SER A 140 0.85 -34.44 15.16
C SER A 140 -0.08 -35.49 14.56
#